data_AF-A0A3R7QL97-F1
#
_entry.id   AF-A0A3R7QL97-F1
#
_cell.length_a   1.000
_cell.length_b   1.000
_cell.length_c   1.000
_cell.angle_alpha   90.00
_cell.angle_beta   90.00
_cell.angle_gamma   90.00
#
_symmetry.space_group_name_H-M   'P 1'
#
loop_
_entity.id
_entity.type
_entity.pdbx_description
1 polymer ?
#
loop_
_entity_poly.entity_id
_entity_poly.type
_entity_poly.pdbx_seq_one_letter_code
_entity_poly.pdbx_strand_id
1 'polypeptide(L)'
;MSAASTIGCRVEELITPAFLVDRAKVEVNCRNMLNTCKALGVSLRAQTKTHKTIEVAELQTGRTRRGLVTSTLDESEFYADHGFDDILYGFPLIPQHMERVAALTA
;
A
#
# COMPACT_ATOMS: atom_id res chain seq x y z
N MET A 1 -7.76 10.83 22.86
CA MET A 1 -6.78 10.28 23.83
C MET A 1 -5.47 10.11 23.09
N SER A 2 -4.43 10.87 23.42
CA SER A 2 -3.10 10.66 22.82
C SER A 2 -2.55 9.36 23.37
N ALA A 3 -2.46 8.32 22.55
CA ALA A 3 -1.71 7.13 22.92
C ALA A 3 -0.27 7.56 23.23
N ALA A 4 0.30 7.06 24.34
CA ALA A 4 1.72 7.25 24.60
C ALA A 4 2.52 6.64 23.43
N SER A 5 3.60 7.31 23.02
CA SER A 5 4.47 6.79 21.97
C SER A 5 4.99 5.40 22.35
N THR A 6 4.76 4.41 21.49
CA THR A 6 5.26 3.03 21.65
C THR A 6 6.65 2.83 21.05
N ILE A 7 7.27 3.91 20.54
CA ILE A 7 8.61 3.86 19.95
C ILE A 7 9.63 3.51 21.03
N GLY A 8 10.37 2.42 20.82
CA GLY A 8 11.40 1.92 21.73
C GLY A 8 10.91 0.93 22.79
N CYS A 9 9.60 0.71 22.91
CA CYS A 9 9.04 -0.33 23.77
C CYS A 9 9.40 -1.73 23.26
N ARG A 10 9.57 -2.68 24.18
CA ARG A 10 9.66 -4.09 23.80
C ARG A 10 8.29 -4.63 23.43
N VAL A 11 8.25 -5.69 22.62
CA VAL A 11 6.98 -6.28 22.14
C VAL A 11 6.09 -6.75 23.29
N GLU A 12 6.69 -7.26 24.37
CA GLU A 12 6.00 -7.76 25.56
C GLU A 12 5.35 -6.64 26.39
N GLU A 13 5.72 -5.38 26.15
CA GLU A 13 5.20 -4.21 26.86
C GLU A 13 3.98 -3.60 26.16
N LEU A 14 3.62 -4.10 24.97
CA LEU A 14 2.48 -3.60 24.20
C LEU A 14 1.15 -4.08 24.78
N ILE A 15 0.17 -3.17 24.84
CA ILE A 15 -1.20 -3.50 25.23
C ILE A 15 -1.79 -4.42 24.15
N THR A 16 -2.29 -5.59 24.56
CA THR A 16 -2.92 -6.56 23.66
C THR A 16 -4.44 -6.34 23.58
N PRO A 17 -5.07 -6.59 22.41
CA PRO A 17 -4.47 -7.11 21.18
C PRO A 17 -3.68 -6.04 20.40
N ALA A 18 -2.51 -6.43 19.89
CA ALA A 18 -1.67 -5.59 19.04
C ALA A 18 -1.36 -6.32 17.72
N PHE A 19 -1.62 -5.64 16.60
CA PHE A 19 -1.19 -6.11 15.27
C PHE A 19 0.25 -5.69 15.04
N LEU A 20 1.15 -6.66 14.88
CA LEU A 20 2.59 -6.43 14.74
C LEU A 20 3.06 -6.75 13.33
N VAL A 21 3.96 -5.91 12.83
CA VAL A 21 4.60 -6.08 11.54
C VAL A 21 6.11 -6.02 11.73
N ASP A 22 6.79 -7.11 11.37
CA ASP A 22 8.25 -7.13 11.32
C ASP A 22 8.72 -6.38 10.07
N ARG A 23 9.20 -5.14 10.28
CA ARG A 23 9.65 -4.25 9.21
C ARG A 23 10.77 -4.86 8.36
N ALA A 24 11.74 -5.53 8.98
CA ALA A 24 12.86 -6.11 8.25
C ALA A 24 12.39 -7.21 7.28
N LYS A 25 11.42 -8.03 7.71
CA LYS A 25 10.79 -9.02 6.83
C LYS A 25 10.00 -8.39 5.70
N VAL A 26 9.23 -7.33 5.95
CA VAL A 26 8.49 -6.62 4.89
C VAL A 26 9.45 -6.06 3.84
N GLU A 27 10.55 -5.44 4.26
CA GLU A 27 11.56 -4.89 3.35
C GLU A 27 12.20 -5.99 2.48
N VAL A 28 12.56 -7.14 3.08
CA VAL A 28 13.07 -8.31 2.34
C VAL A 28 12.04 -8.84 1.36
N ASN A 29 10.79 -9.01 1.78
CA ASN A 29 9.72 -9.55 0.94
C ASN A 29 9.45 -8.66 -0.28
N CYS A 30 9.37 -7.33 -0.09
CA CYS A 30 9.16 -6.39 -1.19
C CYS A 30 10.35 -6.42 -2.16
N ARG A 31 11.58 -6.39 -1.65
CA ARG A 31 12.80 -6.47 -2.48
C ARG A 31 12.86 -7.76 -3.29
N ASN A 32 12.50 -8.90 -2.69
CA ASN A 32 12.50 -10.18 -3.38
C ASN A 32 11.47 -10.18 -4.53
N MET A 33 10.27 -9.67 -4.32
CA MET A 33 9.25 -9.61 -5.38
C MET A 33 9.70 -8.70 -6.53
N LEU A 34 10.24 -7.52 -6.22
CA LEU A 34 10.79 -6.60 -7.23
C LEU A 34 11.91 -7.26 -8.05
N ASN A 35 12.84 -7.96 -7.38
CA ASN A 35 13.92 -8.68 -8.05
C ASN A 35 13.40 -9.82 -8.93
N THR A 36 12.39 -10.56 -8.48
CA THR A 36 11.75 -11.63 -9.26
C THR A 36 11.12 -11.08 -10.53
N CYS A 37 10.30 -10.02 -10.43
CA CYS A 37 9.69 -9.39 -11.60
C CYS A 37 10.74 -8.86 -12.58
N LYS A 38 11.81 -8.25 -12.06
CA LYS A 38 12.97 -7.80 -12.86
C LYS A 38 13.64 -8.96 -13.60
N ALA A 39 13.89 -10.09 -12.92
CA ALA A 39 14.53 -11.27 -13.51
C ALA A 39 13.66 -11.93 -14.59
N LEU A 40 12.33 -11.86 -14.44
CA LEU A 40 11.36 -12.35 -15.42
C LEU A 40 11.07 -11.37 -16.55
N GLY A 41 11.58 -10.14 -16.51
CA GLY A 41 11.31 -9.11 -17.51
C GLY A 41 9.86 -8.60 -17.50
N VAL A 42 9.16 -8.66 -16.36
CA VAL A 42 7.77 -8.21 -16.21
C VAL A 42 7.67 -7.04 -15.22
N SER A 43 6.65 -6.21 -15.38
CA SER A 43 6.33 -5.14 -14.42
C SER A 43 5.53 -5.68 -13.24
N LEU A 44 5.84 -5.19 -12.04
CA LEU A 44 5.05 -5.45 -10.84
C LEU A 44 4.00 -4.35 -10.67
N ARG A 45 2.72 -4.75 -10.51
CA ARG A 45 1.66 -3.86 -10.03
C ARG A 45 1.18 -4.37 -8.67
N ALA A 46 1.58 -3.69 -7.60
CA ALA A 46 1.44 -4.21 -6.25
C ALA A 46 0.04 -3.96 -5.68
N GLN A 47 -0.62 -5.02 -5.20
CA GLN A 47 -1.92 -4.89 -4.54
C GLN A 47 -1.76 -4.46 -3.09
N THR A 48 -2.49 -3.40 -2.70
CA THR A 48 -2.39 -2.80 -1.36
C THR A 48 -3.45 -3.24 -0.36
N LYS A 49 -4.49 -3.98 -0.79
CA LYS A 49 -5.62 -4.40 0.06
C LYS A 49 -5.21 -5.14 1.35
N THR A 50 -4.04 -5.76 1.35
CA THR A 50 -3.48 -6.50 2.49
C THR A 50 -3.10 -5.60 3.66
N HIS A 51 -2.61 -4.37 3.39
CA HIS A 51 -2.05 -3.51 4.43
C HIS A 51 -2.67 -2.11 4.44
N LYS A 52 -3.09 -1.55 3.30
CA LYS A 52 -3.74 -0.22 3.19
C LYS A 52 -2.94 0.91 3.85
N THR A 53 -1.62 0.87 3.72
CA THR A 53 -0.67 1.84 4.29
C THR A 53 0.22 2.46 3.22
N ILE A 54 0.71 3.66 3.47
CA ILE A 54 1.66 4.38 2.59
C ILE A 54 3.05 3.77 2.70
N GLU A 55 3.49 3.49 3.92
CA GLU A 55 4.84 3.03 4.25
C GLU A 55 5.18 1.71 3.55
N VAL A 56 4.23 0.77 3.51
CA VAL A 56 4.44 -0.51 2.83
C VAL A 56 4.24 -0.38 1.32
N ALA A 57 3.33 0.48 0.85
CA ALA A 57 3.16 0.74 -0.58
C ALA A 57 4.42 1.36 -1.21
N GLU A 58 5.13 2.23 -0.48
CA GLU A 58 6.44 2.73 -0.91
C GLU A 58 7.46 1.60 -1.06
N LEU A 59 7.52 0.66 -0.12
CA LEU A 59 8.42 -0.48 -0.22
C LEU A 59 8.05 -1.41 -1.39
N GLN A 60 6.76 -1.69 -1.57
CA GLN A 60 6.25 -2.55 -2.65
C GLN A 60 6.55 -1.97 -4.04
N THR A 61 6.48 -0.66 -4.19
CA THR A 61 6.72 0.04 -5.47
C THR A 61 8.19 0.37 -5.70
N GLY A 62 9.11 -0.09 -4.84
CA GLY A 62 10.52 0.28 -4.91
C GLY A 62 10.74 1.80 -4.76
N ARG A 63 9.87 2.46 -3.98
CA ARG A 63 9.82 3.91 -3.71
C ARG A 63 9.49 4.77 -4.91
N THR A 64 9.04 4.19 -6.02
CA THR A 64 8.60 4.95 -7.21
C THR A 64 7.24 5.59 -7.01
N ARG A 65 6.45 5.09 -6.04
CA ARG A 65 5.03 5.46 -5.84
C ARG A 65 4.18 5.27 -7.09
N ARG A 66 4.55 4.32 -7.95
CA ARG A 66 3.81 3.96 -9.16
C ARG A 66 3.54 2.47 -9.25
N GLY A 67 2.48 2.11 -9.98
CA GLY A 67 2.14 0.71 -10.25
C GLY A 67 1.47 0.04 -9.06
N LEU A 68 0.34 0.59 -8.62
CA LEU A 68 -0.49 -0.01 -7.58
C LEU A 68 -1.73 -0.66 -8.16
N VAL A 69 -2.28 -1.60 -7.39
CA VAL A 69 -3.68 -2.04 -7.52
C VAL A 69 -4.36 -1.73 -6.18
N THR A 70 -5.60 -1.26 -6.22
CA THR A 70 -6.47 -1.00 -5.07
C THR A 70 -7.77 -1.82 -5.18
N SER A 71 -8.47 -2.02 -4.06
CA SER A 71 -9.70 -2.82 -4.01
C SER A 71 -10.97 -2.00 -3.78
N THR A 72 -10.83 -0.73 -3.39
CA THR A 72 -11.93 0.22 -3.24
C THR A 72 -11.56 1.55 -3.88
N LEU A 73 -12.58 2.37 -4.16
CA LEU A 73 -12.35 3.72 -4.66
C LEU A 73 -11.70 4.61 -3.58
N ASP A 74 -12.10 4.45 -2.32
CA ASP A 74 -11.51 5.16 -1.19
C ASP A 74 -10.00 4.87 -1.04
N GLU A 75 -9.57 3.62 -1.28
CA GLU A 75 -8.14 3.29 -1.34
C GLU A 75 -7.43 4.02 -2.49
N SER A 76 -8.08 4.12 -3.66
CA SER A 76 -7.51 4.78 -4.83
C SER A 76 -7.30 6.27 -4.60
N GLU A 77 -8.32 6.94 -4.03
CA GLU A 77 -8.25 8.34 -3.59
C GLU A 77 -7.17 8.53 -2.52
N PHE A 78 -7.16 7.68 -1.50
CA PHE A 78 -6.16 7.73 -0.43
C PHE A 78 -4.72 7.66 -0.96
N TYR A 79 -4.42 6.75 -1.89
CA TYR A 79 -3.08 6.65 -2.46
C TYR A 79 -2.76 7.84 -3.39
N ALA A 80 -3.72 8.31 -4.19
CA ALA A 80 -3.55 9.48 -5.04
C ALA A 80 -3.22 10.74 -4.23
N ASP A 81 -3.95 10.98 -3.13
CA ASP A 81 -3.71 12.12 -2.21
C ASP A 81 -2.32 12.10 -1.56
N HIS A 82 -1.69 10.93 -1.47
CA HIS A 82 -0.33 10.75 -0.96
C HIS A 82 0.74 10.72 -2.06
N GLY A 83 0.38 11.14 -3.28
CA GLY A 83 1.29 11.29 -4.41
C GLY A 83 1.68 9.98 -5.08
N PHE A 84 0.84 8.94 -4.97
CA PHE A 84 0.93 7.79 -5.85
C PHE A 84 0.21 8.05 -7.16
N ASP A 85 0.69 7.42 -8.23
CA ASP A 85 0.13 7.51 -9.57
C ASP A 85 0.23 6.11 -10.23
N ASP A 86 -0.32 5.92 -11.43
CA ASP A 86 -0.44 4.62 -12.09
C ASP A 86 -1.13 3.59 -11.17
N ILE A 87 -2.32 3.98 -10.69
CA ILE A 87 -3.17 3.20 -9.79
C ILE A 87 -4.24 2.47 -10.61
N LEU A 88 -4.26 1.14 -10.53
CA LEU A 88 -5.35 0.33 -11.06
C LEU A 88 -6.43 0.12 -9.99
N TYR A 89 -7.63 0.63 -10.24
CA TYR A 89 -8.81 0.22 -9.48
C TYR A 89 -9.19 -1.22 -9.87
N GLY A 90 -8.82 -2.19 -9.05
CA GLY A 90 -8.91 -3.63 -9.31
C GLY A 90 -10.29 -4.25 -9.07
N PHE A 91 -11.36 -3.50 -9.30
CA PHE A 91 -12.75 -3.90 -9.03
C PHE A 91 -13.68 -3.45 -10.16
N PRO A 92 -14.80 -4.16 -10.43
CA PRO A 92 -15.77 -3.72 -11.43
C PRO A 92 -16.28 -2.30 -11.19
N LEU A 93 -16.29 -1.49 -12.25
CA LEU A 93 -16.75 -0.11 -12.16
C LEU A 93 -18.25 -0.05 -11.88
N ILE A 94 -18.61 0.63 -10.79
CA ILE A 94 -19.99 0.89 -10.40
C ILE A 94 -20.40 2.25 -11.02
N PRO A 95 -21.48 2.33 -11.84
CA PRO A 95 -21.87 3.56 -12.53
C PRO A 95 -22.07 4.78 -11.62
N GLN A 96 -22.53 4.55 -10.39
CA GLN A 96 -22.74 5.59 -9.37
C GLN A 96 -21.44 6.25 -8.88
N HIS A 97 -20.28 5.67 -9.19
CA HIS A 97 -18.96 6.20 -8.80
C HIS A 97 -18.20 6.86 -9.96
N MET A 98 -18.83 7.00 -11.13
CA MET A 98 -18.18 7.54 -12.34
C MET A 98 -17.56 8.92 -12.14
N GLU A 99 -18.26 9.83 -11.45
CA GLU A 99 -17.75 11.19 -11.20
C GLU A 99 -16.47 11.17 -10.36
N ARG A 100 -16.47 10.37 -9.29
CA ARG A 100 -15.29 10.18 -8.42
C ARG A 100 -14.12 9.55 -9.16
N VAL A 101 -14.39 8.54 -10.00
CA VAL A 101 -13.35 7.91 -10.82
C VAL A 101 -12.78 8.89 -11.85
N ALA A 102 -13.63 9.69 -12.50
CA ALA A 102 -13.19 10.71 -13.45
C ALA A 102 -12.28 11.76 -12.81
N ALA A 103 -12.57 12.16 -11.57
CA ALA A 103 -11.72 13.10 -10.82
C ALA A 103 -10.30 12.58 -10.55
N LEU A 104 -10.09 11.25 -10.53
CA LEU A 104 -8.77 10.63 -10.37
C LEU A 104 -7.97 10.49 -11.67
N THR A 105 -8.57 10.84 -12.81
CA THR A 105 -7.93 10.77 -14.14
C THR A 105 -7.47 12.12 -14.69
N ALA A 106 -7.79 13.20 -13.97
CA ALA A 106 -7.47 14.58 -14.35
C ALA A 106 -6.03 14.95 -13.96
#